data_AF-A0A181ZGU9-F1
#
_entry.id   AF-A0A181ZGU9-F1
#
_cell.length_a   1.000
_cell.length_b   1.000
_cell.length_c   1.000
_cell.angle_alpha   90.00
_cell.angle_beta   90.00
_cell.angle_gamma   90.00
#
_symmetry.space_group_name_H-M   'P 1'
#
loop_
_entity.id
_entity.type
_entity.pdbx_description
1 polymer ?
#
loop_
_entity_poly.entity_id
_entity_poly.type
_entity_poly.pdbx_seq_one_letter_code
_entity_poly.pdbx_strand_id
1 'polypeptide(L)'
;MGHLIPLPIGIALVLLFLRVARWGRGVWRKTPTPALTPRRWWLVSIPVLAVLVPISQLDTVPWGARSVWFLALIALGTLLVGFGEELVMRGVLLTAVRERHGEFVTMLVTAVVFGVAHAPGSLIAGVPPAFVLFQVGALVGTGVAYYWVRRVTGRIWVGMLVHAFTDWVLYVASDAGTPTAALTVGTGDLGGSVFTAVVSVLLLLATLVSVISVIREDRRTRRDSKYGRPAP
;
A
#
# COMPACT_ATOMS: atom_id res chain seq x y z
N MET A 1 0.28 8.20 -19.93
CA MET A 1 -1.08 8.76 -20.15
C MET A 1 -2.16 7.72 -20.51
N GLY A 2 -1.82 6.54 -21.06
CA GLY A 2 -2.82 5.52 -21.46
C GLY A 2 -3.70 4.95 -20.33
N HIS A 3 -3.33 5.13 -19.07
CA HIS A 3 -4.08 4.61 -17.91
C HIS A 3 -5.20 5.54 -17.41
N LEU A 4 -5.21 6.82 -17.83
CA LEU A 4 -6.15 7.83 -17.32
C LEU A 4 -7.61 7.61 -17.76
N ILE A 5 -7.83 6.76 -18.76
CA ILE A 5 -9.16 6.37 -19.25
C ILE A 5 -9.61 5.03 -18.64
N PRO A 6 -8.85 3.92 -18.74
CA PRO A 6 -9.30 2.63 -18.20
C PRO A 6 -9.42 2.63 -16.67
N LEU A 7 -8.62 3.44 -15.96
CA LEU A 7 -8.58 3.42 -14.51
C LEU A 7 -9.83 4.03 -13.84
N PRO A 8 -10.32 5.22 -14.24
CA PRO A 8 -11.62 5.71 -13.77
C PRO A 8 -12.79 4.78 -14.10
N ILE A 9 -12.77 4.13 -15.27
CA ILE A 9 -13.80 3.15 -15.65
C ILE A 9 -13.77 1.95 -14.69
N GLY A 10 -12.58 1.38 -14.45
CA GLY A 10 -12.41 0.28 -13.49
C GLY A 10 -12.88 0.66 -12.09
N ILE A 11 -12.51 1.86 -11.62
CA ILE A 11 -12.99 2.41 -10.34
C ILE A 11 -14.52 2.48 -10.31
N ALA A 12 -15.14 3.07 -11.34
CA ALA A 12 -16.59 3.21 -11.40
C ALA A 12 -17.30 1.86 -11.37
N LEU A 13 -16.77 0.85 -12.08
CA LEU A 13 -17.30 -0.51 -12.08
C LEU A 13 -17.20 -1.17 -10.68
N VAL A 14 -16.08 -1.01 -9.98
CA VAL A 14 -15.93 -1.53 -8.61
C VAL A 14 -16.88 -0.82 -7.65
N LEU A 15 -17.03 0.50 -7.75
CA LEU A 15 -17.96 1.27 -6.93
C LEU A 15 -19.42 0.87 -7.20
N LEU A 16 -19.79 0.66 -8.47
CA LEU A 16 -21.09 0.15 -8.86
C LEU A 16 -21.34 -1.24 -8.27
N PHE A 17 -20.37 -2.14 -8.39
CA PHE A 17 -20.43 -3.48 -7.78
C PHE A 17 -20.66 -3.39 -6.26
N LEU A 18 -19.89 -2.57 -5.55
CA LEU A 18 -20.04 -2.39 -4.09
C LEU A 18 -21.41 -1.86 -3.69
N ARG A 19 -21.99 -0.99 -4.52
CA ARG A 19 -23.34 -0.44 -4.34
C ARG A 19 -24.40 -1.53 -4.55
N VAL A 20 -24.31 -2.28 -5.65
CA VAL A 20 -25.27 -3.35 -6.01
C VAL A 20 -25.21 -4.51 -5.01
N ALA A 21 -24.00 -4.97 -4.67
CA ALA A 21 -23.78 -6.06 -3.72
C ALA A 21 -23.96 -5.65 -2.24
N ARG A 22 -24.21 -4.36 -1.96
CA ARG A 22 -24.34 -3.78 -0.60
C ARG A 22 -23.15 -4.07 0.32
N TRP A 23 -21.95 -4.25 -0.25
CA TRP A 23 -20.74 -4.67 0.48
C TRP A 23 -19.92 -3.49 1.08
N GLY A 24 -20.44 -2.27 0.97
CA GLY A 24 -19.68 -1.07 1.32
C GLY A 24 -19.18 -0.99 2.78
N ARG A 25 -19.95 -1.47 3.77
CA ARG A 25 -19.59 -1.24 5.19
C ARG A 25 -18.22 -1.83 5.56
N GLY A 26 -17.98 -3.11 5.22
CA GLY A 26 -16.72 -3.79 5.53
C GLY A 26 -15.53 -3.27 4.72
N VAL A 27 -15.79 -2.80 3.50
CA VAL A 27 -14.79 -2.22 2.59
C VAL A 27 -14.30 -0.87 3.13
N TRP A 28 -15.22 0.06 3.40
CA TRP A 28 -14.87 1.44 3.76
C TRP A 28 -14.37 1.59 5.19
N ARG A 29 -14.92 0.83 6.14
CA ARG A 29 -14.63 0.99 7.58
C ARG A 29 -14.47 -0.34 8.30
N LYS A 30 -13.46 -0.43 9.16
CA LYS A 30 -13.26 -1.54 10.12
C LYS A 30 -12.88 -0.96 11.49
N THR A 31 -13.04 -1.75 12.54
CA THR A 31 -12.52 -1.40 13.87
C THR A 31 -11.00 -1.22 13.78
N PRO A 32 -10.46 -0.06 14.16
CA PRO A 32 -9.03 0.20 14.09
C PRO A 32 -8.26 -0.66 15.09
N THR A 33 -7.06 -1.11 14.70
CA THR A 33 -6.25 -2.03 15.51
C THR A 33 -5.93 -1.52 16.91
N PRO A 34 -5.64 -0.21 17.14
CA PRO A 34 -5.44 0.31 18.49
C PRO A 34 -6.64 0.17 19.42
N ALA A 35 -7.85 -0.01 18.88
CA ALA A 35 -9.06 -0.25 19.67
C ALA A 35 -9.26 -1.74 20.05
N LEU A 36 -8.48 -2.66 19.47
CA LEU A 36 -8.56 -4.10 19.76
C LEU A 36 -7.81 -4.47 21.04
N THR A 37 -8.19 -5.60 21.63
CA THR A 37 -7.52 -6.17 22.81
C THR A 37 -6.67 -7.42 22.46
N PRO A 38 -5.44 -7.56 22.99
CA PRO A 38 -4.67 -6.53 23.70
C PRO A 38 -4.24 -5.39 22.76
N ARG A 39 -4.09 -4.20 23.34
CA ARG A 39 -3.73 -2.99 22.61
C ARG A 39 -2.31 -3.10 22.05
N ARG A 40 -2.15 -2.80 20.76
CA ARG A 40 -0.87 -2.88 20.02
C ARG A 40 -0.49 -1.52 19.44
N TRP A 41 -0.30 -0.52 20.31
CA TRP A 41 -0.04 0.86 19.91
C TRP A 41 1.21 1.04 19.05
N TRP A 42 2.23 0.19 19.22
CA TRP A 42 3.44 0.25 18.42
C TRP A 42 3.17 0.12 16.91
N LEU A 43 2.07 -0.53 16.50
CA LEU A 43 1.68 -0.64 15.09
C LEU A 43 1.33 0.71 14.43
N VAL A 44 1.06 1.75 15.23
CA VAL A 44 0.90 3.13 14.74
C VAL A 44 2.19 3.67 14.11
N SER A 45 3.35 3.10 14.46
CA SER A 45 4.61 3.44 13.79
C SER A 45 4.56 3.17 12.29
N ILE A 46 3.85 2.13 11.82
CA ILE A 46 3.83 1.75 10.40
C ILE A 46 3.18 2.84 9.52
N PRO A 47 1.95 3.33 9.78
CA PRO A 47 1.40 4.43 8.97
C PRO A 47 2.19 5.72 9.10
N VAL A 48 2.79 6.00 10.27
CA VAL A 48 3.67 7.18 10.43
C VAL A 48 4.90 7.06 9.53
N LEU A 49 5.61 5.94 9.61
CA LEU A 49 6.80 5.68 8.79
C LEU A 49 6.46 5.62 7.30
N ALA A 50 5.32 5.04 6.93
CA ALA A 50 4.86 4.98 5.54
C ALA A 50 4.61 6.37 4.93
N VAL A 51 4.22 7.37 5.74
CA VAL A 51 4.12 8.77 5.29
C VAL A 51 5.48 9.47 5.34
N LEU A 52 6.32 9.15 6.31
CA LEU A 52 7.64 9.77 6.44
C LEU A 52 8.59 9.41 5.29
N VAL A 53 8.48 8.22 4.69
CA VAL A 53 9.29 7.81 3.53
C VAL A 53 9.14 8.80 2.36
N PRO A 54 7.94 9.08 1.81
CA PRO A 54 7.82 10.07 0.76
C PRO A 54 8.12 11.50 1.22
N ILE A 55 7.85 11.88 2.48
CA ILE A 55 8.28 13.19 2.99
C ILE A 55 9.80 13.34 2.92
N SER A 56 10.55 12.30 3.29
CA SER A 56 12.01 12.33 3.32
C SER A 56 12.66 12.39 1.94
N GLN A 57 11.87 12.22 0.87
CA GLN A 57 12.31 12.25 -0.53
C GLN A 57 11.93 13.56 -1.25
N LEU A 58 11.22 14.49 -0.60
CA LEU A 58 10.81 15.77 -1.22
C LEU A 58 12.00 16.66 -1.64
N ASP A 59 13.16 16.47 -1.02
CA ASP A 59 14.43 17.13 -1.36
C ASP A 59 15.02 16.66 -2.70
N THR A 60 14.67 15.46 -3.14
CA THR A 60 15.09 14.91 -4.44
C THR A 60 14.29 15.47 -5.62
N VAL A 61 13.18 16.17 -5.36
CA VAL A 61 12.32 16.73 -6.40
C VAL A 61 12.97 17.99 -7.00
N PRO A 62 13.18 18.07 -8.32
CA PRO A 62 13.74 19.26 -8.96
C PRO A 62 12.66 20.34 -9.12
N TRP A 63 12.20 20.94 -8.01
CA TRP A 63 11.05 21.84 -7.96
C TRP A 63 11.08 22.98 -9.00
N GLY A 64 12.25 23.55 -9.25
CA GLY A 64 12.43 24.62 -10.26
C GLY A 64 12.18 24.17 -11.70
N ALA A 65 12.26 22.88 -11.98
CA ALA A 65 12.01 22.28 -13.31
C ALA A 65 10.58 21.74 -13.46
N ARG A 66 9.76 21.76 -12.40
CA ARG A 66 8.38 21.21 -12.44
C ARG A 66 7.36 22.33 -12.56
N SER A 67 6.60 22.33 -13.65
CA SER A 67 5.49 23.29 -13.82
C SER A 67 4.33 22.95 -12.88
N VAL A 68 3.54 23.95 -12.49
CA VAL A 68 2.33 23.75 -11.67
C VAL A 68 1.36 22.77 -12.34
N TRP A 69 1.24 22.84 -13.67
CA TRP A 69 0.38 21.93 -14.43
C TRP A 69 0.87 20.49 -14.37
N PHE A 70 2.18 20.26 -14.47
CA PHE A 70 2.77 18.93 -14.29
C PHE A 70 2.45 18.38 -12.89
N LEU A 71 2.71 19.17 -11.83
CA LEU A 71 2.44 18.75 -10.45
C LEU A 71 0.96 18.36 -10.23
N ALA A 72 0.03 19.17 -10.76
CA ALA A 72 -1.41 18.93 -10.64
C ALA A 72 -1.86 17.69 -11.41
N LEU A 73 -1.35 17.48 -12.64
CA LEU A 73 -1.67 16.30 -13.44
C LEU A 73 -1.17 15.01 -12.80
N ILE A 74 0.06 15.01 -12.29
CA ILE A 74 0.60 13.85 -11.56
C ILE A 74 -0.20 13.62 -10.29
N ALA A 75 -0.55 14.65 -9.53
CA ALA A 75 -1.38 14.51 -8.32
C ALA A 75 -2.74 13.89 -8.61
N LEU A 76 -3.41 14.32 -9.68
CA LEU A 76 -4.69 13.73 -10.09
C LEU A 76 -4.50 12.26 -10.51
N GLY A 77 -3.47 11.97 -11.30
CA GLY A 77 -3.17 10.60 -11.74
C GLY A 77 -2.90 9.66 -10.57
N THR A 78 -2.04 10.05 -9.64
CA THR A 78 -1.68 9.23 -8.48
C THR A 78 -2.80 9.14 -7.46
N LEU A 79 -3.64 10.17 -7.33
CA LEU A 79 -4.86 10.08 -6.51
C LEU A 79 -5.82 9.02 -7.05
N LEU A 80 -6.01 8.98 -8.37
CA LEU A 80 -6.83 7.95 -9.00
C LEU A 80 -6.21 6.56 -8.82
N VAL A 81 -4.90 6.40 -9.02
CA VAL A 81 -4.17 5.14 -8.79
C VAL A 81 -4.32 4.68 -7.34
N GLY A 82 -3.96 5.52 -6.38
CA GLY A 82 -4.08 5.22 -4.96
C GLY A 82 -5.52 4.89 -4.55
N PHE A 83 -6.51 5.58 -5.13
CA PHE A 83 -7.93 5.24 -4.93
C PHE A 83 -8.27 3.85 -5.47
N GLY A 84 -7.99 3.59 -6.74
CA GLY A 84 -8.38 2.36 -7.42
C GLY A 84 -7.68 1.13 -6.86
N GLU A 85 -6.36 1.20 -6.69
CA GLU A 85 -5.58 0.08 -6.19
C GLU A 85 -5.93 -0.26 -4.74
N GLU A 86 -6.06 0.74 -3.86
CA GLU A 86 -6.46 0.46 -2.47
C GLU A 86 -7.90 -0.03 -2.38
N LEU A 87 -8.82 0.48 -3.21
CA LEU A 87 -10.20 0.00 -3.27
C LEU A 87 -10.26 -1.49 -3.62
N VAL A 88 -9.47 -1.94 -4.59
CA VAL A 88 -9.40 -3.35 -4.98
C VAL A 88 -8.66 -4.18 -3.93
N MET A 89 -7.47 -3.75 -3.52
CA MET A 89 -6.58 -4.53 -2.66
C MET A 89 -7.01 -4.52 -1.19
N ARG A 90 -7.17 -3.34 -0.58
CA ARG A 90 -7.45 -3.14 0.86
C ARG A 90 -8.93 -2.98 1.16
N GLY A 91 -9.74 -2.82 0.10
CA GLY A 91 -11.19 -2.83 0.15
C GLY A 91 -11.76 -4.22 -0.14
N VAL A 92 -11.90 -4.54 -1.42
CA VAL A 92 -12.57 -5.75 -1.92
C VAL A 92 -11.82 -7.02 -1.53
N LEU A 93 -10.57 -7.18 -2.01
CA LEU A 93 -9.79 -8.41 -1.82
C LEU A 93 -9.53 -8.68 -0.33
N LEU A 94 -9.12 -7.66 0.43
CA LEU A 94 -8.93 -7.78 1.87
C LEU A 94 -10.21 -8.26 2.58
N THR A 95 -11.37 -7.72 2.22
CA THR A 95 -12.64 -8.13 2.83
C THR A 95 -13.02 -9.55 2.43
N ALA A 96 -12.91 -9.89 1.13
CA ALA A 96 -13.19 -11.24 0.61
C ALA A 96 -12.33 -12.32 1.28
N VAL A 97 -11.01 -12.11 1.37
CA VAL A 97 -10.09 -13.10 1.93
C VAL A 97 -10.33 -13.28 3.44
N ARG A 98 -10.60 -12.17 4.14
CA ARG A 98 -10.82 -12.18 5.60
C ARG A 98 -12.13 -12.84 6.02
N GLU A 99 -13.10 -12.97 5.13
CA GLU A 99 -14.34 -13.73 5.43
C GLU A 99 -14.08 -15.22 5.65
N ARG A 100 -13.00 -15.77 5.08
CA ARG A 100 -12.67 -17.20 5.15
C ARG A 100 -11.34 -17.52 5.83
N HIS A 101 -10.51 -16.50 6.07
CA HIS A 101 -9.16 -16.69 6.59
C HIS A 101 -8.83 -15.69 7.71
N GLY A 102 -7.81 -16.05 8.50
CA GLY A 102 -7.24 -15.16 9.51
C GLY A 102 -6.46 -14.00 8.89
N GLU A 103 -6.10 -13.04 9.74
CA GLU A 103 -5.43 -11.81 9.34
C GLU A 103 -4.07 -12.06 8.68
N PHE A 104 -3.37 -13.14 9.04
CA PHE A 104 -2.06 -13.44 8.44
C PHE A 104 -2.20 -13.77 6.95
N VAL A 105 -3.15 -14.62 6.60
CA VAL A 105 -3.42 -15.00 5.21
C VAL A 105 -3.97 -13.79 4.45
N THR A 106 -4.88 -13.02 5.06
CA THR A 106 -5.41 -11.79 4.45
C THR A 106 -4.29 -10.80 4.11
N MET A 107 -3.39 -10.54 5.06
CA MET A 107 -2.24 -9.66 4.86
C MET A 107 -1.33 -10.18 3.75
N LEU A 108 -0.97 -11.46 3.79
CA LEU A 108 -0.05 -12.06 2.81
C LEU A 108 -0.64 -12.02 1.40
N VAL A 109 -1.90 -12.43 1.22
CA VAL A 109 -2.55 -12.45 -0.10
C VAL A 109 -2.64 -11.04 -0.68
N THR A 110 -3.11 -10.07 0.10
CA THR A 110 -3.25 -8.69 -0.40
C THR A 110 -1.89 -8.05 -0.71
N ALA A 111 -0.84 -8.35 0.05
CA ALA A 111 0.51 -7.87 -0.20
C ALA A 111 1.17 -8.53 -1.44
N VAL A 112 1.03 -9.85 -1.59
CA VAL A 112 1.59 -10.59 -2.73
C VAL A 112 0.90 -10.20 -4.02
N VAL A 113 -0.44 -10.15 -4.04
CA VAL A 113 -1.20 -9.74 -5.22
C VAL A 113 -0.83 -8.31 -5.62
N PHE A 114 -0.65 -7.41 -4.65
CA PHE A 114 -0.18 -6.05 -4.90
C PHE A 114 1.21 -6.04 -5.57
N GLY A 115 2.21 -6.73 -5.00
CA GLY A 115 3.55 -6.76 -5.58
C GLY A 115 3.60 -7.40 -6.98
N VAL A 116 2.91 -8.53 -7.18
CA VAL A 116 2.87 -9.23 -8.47
C VAL A 116 2.14 -8.41 -9.54
N ALA A 117 1.11 -7.65 -9.17
CA ALA A 117 0.37 -6.80 -10.12
C ALA A 117 1.24 -5.72 -10.79
N HIS A 118 2.40 -5.41 -10.22
CA HIS A 118 3.36 -4.43 -10.76
C HIS A 118 4.41 -5.03 -11.70
N ALA A 119 4.53 -6.36 -11.76
CA ALA A 119 5.50 -7.02 -12.63
C ALA A 119 5.25 -6.84 -14.16
N PRO A 120 3.99 -6.85 -14.68
CA PRO A 120 3.75 -6.89 -16.12
C PRO A 120 4.42 -5.75 -16.89
N GLY A 121 4.37 -4.52 -16.36
CA GLY A 121 4.98 -3.35 -17.01
C GLY A 121 6.50 -3.48 -17.17
N SER A 122 7.18 -3.97 -16.13
CA SER A 122 8.63 -4.20 -16.14
C SER A 122 9.03 -5.35 -17.06
N LEU A 123 8.24 -6.42 -17.10
CA LEU A 123 8.46 -7.55 -17.99
C LEU A 123 8.28 -7.17 -19.46
N ILE A 124 7.22 -6.42 -19.79
CA ILE A 124 6.96 -5.92 -21.16
C ILE A 124 8.07 -4.96 -21.61
N ALA A 125 8.59 -4.15 -20.69
CA ALA A 125 9.71 -3.24 -20.96
C ALA A 125 11.08 -3.93 -21.06
N GLY A 126 11.16 -5.25 -20.89
CA GLY A 126 12.41 -6.00 -21.00
C GLY A 126 13.38 -5.79 -19.83
N VAL A 127 12.89 -5.36 -18.67
CA VAL A 127 13.72 -5.19 -17.47
C VAL A 127 14.27 -6.55 -17.02
N PRO A 128 15.55 -6.65 -16.59
CA PRO A 128 16.15 -7.92 -16.20
C PRO A 128 15.33 -8.68 -15.14
N PRO A 129 15.09 -10.00 -15.28
CA PRO A 129 14.20 -10.75 -14.39
C PRO A 129 14.58 -10.67 -12.90
N ALA A 130 15.88 -10.65 -12.59
CA ALA A 130 16.36 -10.50 -11.20
C ALA A 130 15.94 -9.15 -10.59
N PHE A 131 15.92 -8.08 -11.39
CA PHE A 131 15.48 -6.77 -10.97
C PHE A 131 13.96 -6.72 -10.77
N VAL A 132 13.20 -7.33 -11.68
CA VAL A 132 11.74 -7.46 -11.53
C VAL A 132 11.40 -8.24 -10.25
N LEU A 133 12.12 -9.33 -9.95
CA LEU A 133 11.92 -10.10 -8.73
C LEU A 133 12.20 -9.27 -7.47
N PHE A 134 13.29 -8.50 -7.46
CA PHE A 134 13.61 -7.58 -6.37
C PHE A 134 12.52 -6.52 -6.19
N GLN A 135 12.09 -5.87 -7.28
CA GLN A 135 11.01 -4.89 -7.29
C GLN A 135 9.71 -5.48 -6.73
N VAL A 136 9.31 -6.66 -7.18
CA VAL A 136 8.12 -7.36 -6.68
C VAL A 136 8.26 -7.61 -5.17
N GLY A 137 9.41 -8.11 -4.70
CA GLY A 137 9.66 -8.32 -3.27
C GLY A 137 9.53 -7.05 -2.43
N ALA A 138 10.11 -5.93 -2.90
CA ALA A 138 9.99 -4.62 -2.25
C ALA A 138 8.53 -4.13 -2.21
N LEU A 139 7.78 -4.34 -3.30
CA LEU A 139 6.36 -3.99 -3.37
C LEU A 139 5.48 -4.90 -2.50
N VAL A 140 5.83 -6.16 -2.30
CA VAL A 140 5.17 -7.01 -1.28
C VAL A 140 5.36 -6.43 0.11
N GLY A 141 6.58 -6.00 0.47
CA GLY A 141 6.86 -5.32 1.74
C GLY A 141 6.03 -4.03 1.91
N THR A 142 5.98 -3.20 0.87
CA THR A 142 5.11 -2.01 0.81
C THR A 142 3.63 -2.39 0.97
N GLY A 143 3.23 -3.51 0.37
CA GLY A 143 1.88 -4.03 0.48
C GLY A 143 1.49 -4.45 1.90
N VAL A 144 2.45 -4.97 2.68
CA VAL A 144 2.27 -5.21 4.12
C VAL A 144 2.11 -3.89 4.88
N ALA A 145 2.88 -2.85 4.56
CA ALA A 145 2.73 -1.53 5.16
C ALA A 145 1.33 -0.96 4.91
N TYR A 146 0.82 -0.97 3.67
CA TYR A 146 -0.52 -0.47 3.34
C TYR A 146 -1.65 -1.30 3.96
N TYR A 147 -1.48 -2.63 4.09
CA TYR A 147 -2.39 -3.44 4.91
C TYR A 147 -2.49 -2.90 6.35
N TRP A 148 -1.36 -2.53 6.96
CA TRP A 148 -1.35 -1.95 8.29
C TRP A 148 -1.87 -0.52 8.36
N VAL A 149 -1.63 0.32 7.36
CA VAL A 149 -2.29 1.63 7.25
C VAL A 149 -3.81 1.46 7.33
N ARG A 150 -4.36 0.53 6.54
CA ARG A 150 -5.80 0.20 6.55
C ARG A 150 -6.29 -0.35 7.89
N ARG A 151 -5.51 -1.21 8.55
CA ARG A 151 -5.88 -1.86 9.82
C ARG A 151 -5.73 -0.95 11.03
N VAL A 152 -4.72 -0.09 11.07
CA VAL A 152 -4.49 0.84 12.18
C VAL A 152 -5.52 1.97 12.16
N THR A 153 -5.80 2.51 10.98
CA THR A 153 -6.73 3.66 10.83
C THR A 153 -8.19 3.23 10.82
N GLY A 154 -8.46 1.97 10.43
CA GLY A 154 -9.81 1.45 10.25
C GLY A 154 -10.53 2.08 9.05
N ARG A 155 -9.87 2.90 8.22
CA ARG A 155 -10.46 3.67 7.13
C ARG A 155 -9.65 3.50 5.86
N ILE A 156 -10.30 3.09 4.76
CA ILE A 156 -9.59 2.83 3.49
C ILE A 156 -9.03 4.10 2.85
N TRP A 157 -9.72 5.24 2.99
CA TRP A 157 -9.30 6.50 2.39
C TRP A 157 -7.94 6.99 2.91
N VAL A 158 -7.54 6.61 4.13
CA VAL A 158 -6.19 6.93 4.62
C VAL A 158 -5.13 6.19 3.81
N GLY A 159 -5.35 4.89 3.52
CA GLY A 159 -4.47 4.13 2.63
C GLY A 159 -4.40 4.74 1.23
N MET A 160 -5.55 5.16 0.67
CA MET A 160 -5.63 5.81 -0.64
C MET A 160 -4.76 7.07 -0.70
N LEU A 161 -4.82 7.93 0.32
CA LEU A 161 -4.03 9.17 0.36
C LEU A 161 -2.54 8.91 0.59
N VAL A 162 -2.19 7.98 1.49
CA VAL A 162 -0.78 7.60 1.71
C VAL A 162 -0.17 7.05 0.43
N HIS A 163 -0.89 6.15 -0.25
CA HIS A 163 -0.45 5.58 -1.52
C HIS A 163 -0.30 6.65 -2.60
N ALA A 164 -1.34 7.48 -2.81
CA ALA A 164 -1.30 8.56 -3.79
C ALA A 164 -0.14 9.54 -3.55
N PHE A 165 0.17 9.83 -2.28
CA PHE A 165 1.28 10.70 -1.91
C PHE A 165 2.64 10.05 -2.17
N THR A 166 2.82 8.76 -1.83
CA THR A 166 4.03 8.00 -2.15
C THR A 166 4.33 8.03 -3.65
N ASP A 167 3.32 7.69 -4.46
CA ASP A 167 3.44 7.70 -5.91
C ASP A 167 3.70 9.10 -6.43
N TRP A 168 3.01 10.12 -5.90
CA TRP A 168 3.19 11.50 -6.33
C TRP A 168 4.64 11.94 -6.15
N VAL A 169 5.22 11.75 -4.96
CA VAL A 169 6.62 12.09 -4.69
C VAL A 169 7.56 11.34 -5.63
N LEU A 170 7.37 10.03 -5.80
CA LEU A 170 8.18 9.22 -6.71
C LEU A 170 8.15 9.78 -8.14
N TYR A 171 6.96 10.10 -8.65
CA TYR A 171 6.80 10.59 -10.02
C TYR A 171 7.32 12.00 -10.22
N VAL A 172 7.10 12.92 -9.27
CA VAL A 172 7.60 14.30 -9.41
C VAL A 172 9.12 14.39 -9.23
N ALA A 173 9.72 13.45 -8.49
CA ALA A 173 11.17 13.30 -8.38
C ALA A 173 11.77 12.70 -9.67
N SER A 174 11.08 11.76 -10.32
CA SER A 174 11.58 11.11 -11.53
C SER A 174 11.49 12.00 -12.78
N ASP A 175 12.49 11.94 -13.66
CA ASP A 175 12.38 12.45 -15.04
C ASP A 175 11.71 11.45 -15.99
N ALA A 176 11.20 10.35 -15.44
CA ALA A 176 10.58 9.27 -16.18
C ALA A 176 9.19 9.66 -16.68
N GLY A 177 8.99 9.59 -18.00
CA GLY A 177 7.67 9.76 -18.61
C GLY A 177 6.71 8.58 -18.41
N THR A 178 7.13 7.50 -17.72
CA THR A 178 6.33 6.28 -17.49
C THR A 178 6.52 5.67 -16.09
N PRO A 179 5.49 4.97 -15.55
CA PRO A 179 5.55 4.16 -14.32
C PRO A 179 6.77 3.24 -14.22
N THR A 180 7.04 2.48 -15.28
CA THR A 180 8.14 1.52 -15.31
C THR A 180 9.50 2.19 -15.21
N ALA A 181 9.68 3.36 -15.85
CA ALA A 181 10.95 4.09 -15.82
C ALA A 181 11.17 4.82 -14.47
N ALA A 182 10.12 5.22 -13.77
CA ALA A 182 10.25 5.83 -12.43
C ALA A 182 10.77 4.81 -11.40
N LEU A 183 10.38 3.53 -11.54
CA LEU A 183 10.81 2.46 -10.65
C LEU A 183 12.26 1.98 -10.90
N THR A 184 12.80 2.17 -12.11
CA THR A 184 14.21 1.85 -12.41
C THR A 184 15.19 2.92 -11.92
N VAL A 185 14.73 4.17 -11.76
CA VAL A 185 15.54 5.26 -11.22
C VAL A 185 15.76 5.09 -9.71
N GLY A 186 14.76 4.56 -8.98
CA GLY A 186 14.82 4.36 -7.51
C GLY A 186 15.86 3.36 -7.00
N THR A 187 16.55 2.62 -7.88
CA THR A 187 17.60 1.65 -7.52
C THR A 187 19.00 2.04 -7.97
N GLY A 188 19.12 3.01 -8.88
CA GLY A 188 20.39 3.44 -9.44
C GLY A 188 21.11 4.50 -8.61
N ASP A 189 20.37 5.25 -7.80
CA ASP A 189 20.91 6.29 -6.95
C ASP A 189 20.77 5.91 -5.47
N LEU A 190 21.84 5.34 -4.91
CA LEU A 190 21.99 5.22 -3.45
C LEU A 190 22.17 6.60 -2.77
N GLY A 191 22.12 7.69 -3.53
CA GLY A 191 22.14 9.09 -3.07
C GLY A 191 20.91 9.56 -2.30
N GLY A 192 20.09 8.64 -1.77
CA GLY A 192 19.08 8.98 -0.78
C GLY A 192 19.73 9.51 0.50
N SER A 193 19.15 10.56 1.10
CA SER A 193 19.65 11.07 2.38
C SER A 193 19.71 9.94 3.43
N VAL A 194 20.70 9.98 4.33
CA VAL A 194 20.82 9.01 5.45
C VAL A 194 19.49 8.90 6.21
N PHE A 195 18.74 10.00 6.30
CA PHE A 195 17.41 10.05 6.88
C PHE A 195 16.41 9.14 6.13
N THR A 196 16.31 9.21 4.80
CA THR A 196 15.45 8.31 4.01
C THR A 196 15.81 6.85 4.21
N ALA A 197 17.10 6.51 4.25
CA ALA A 197 17.56 5.14 4.49
C ALA A 197 17.13 4.65 5.88
N VAL A 198 17.33 5.46 6.92
CA VAL A 198 16.92 5.12 8.29
C VAL A 198 15.41 4.92 8.37
N VAL A 199 14.59 5.83 7.84
CA VAL A 199 13.12 5.72 7.88
C VAL A 199 12.65 4.46 7.14
N SER A 200 13.23 4.16 5.98
CA SER A 200 12.89 2.97 5.18
C SER A 200 13.26 1.67 5.90
N VAL A 201 14.43 1.62 6.54
CA VAL A 201 14.85 0.46 7.36
C VAL A 201 13.93 0.28 8.56
N LEU A 202 13.57 1.36 9.25
CA LEU A 202 12.62 1.28 10.37
C LEU A 202 11.25 0.77 9.91
N LEU A 203 10.76 1.21 8.76
CA LEU A 203 9.50 0.72 8.18
C LEU A 203 9.60 -0.77 7.83
N LEU A 204 10.71 -1.20 7.23
CA LEU A 204 10.95 -2.61 6.91
C LEU A 204 10.98 -3.46 8.19
N LEU A 205 11.70 -3.04 9.21
CA LEU A 205 11.74 -3.77 10.50
C LEU A 205 10.36 -3.81 11.15
N ALA A 206 9.62 -2.70 11.16
CA ALA A 206 8.28 -2.65 11.71
C ALA A 206 7.32 -3.58 10.96
N THR A 207 7.38 -3.63 9.63
CA THR A 207 6.55 -4.56 8.82
C THR A 207 6.95 -6.01 9.04
N LEU A 208 8.24 -6.35 9.14
CA LEU A 208 8.70 -7.71 9.46
C LEU A 208 8.22 -8.17 10.85
N VAL A 209 8.41 -7.34 11.88
CA VAL A 209 7.93 -7.64 13.24
C VAL A 209 6.41 -7.78 13.28
N SER A 210 5.70 -7.01 12.44
CA SER A 210 4.25 -7.07 12.35
C SER A 210 3.72 -8.42 11.90
N VAL A 211 4.48 -9.15 11.07
CA VAL A 211 4.11 -10.51 10.62
C VAL A 211 3.95 -11.44 11.82
N ILE A 212 4.91 -11.41 12.75
CA ILE A 212 4.86 -12.18 14.00
C ILE A 212 3.64 -11.75 14.83
N SER A 213 3.37 -10.46 14.90
CA SER A 213 2.20 -9.92 15.62
C SER A 213 0.88 -10.43 15.04
N VAL A 214 0.72 -10.47 13.72
CA VAL A 214 -0.50 -11.00 13.08
C VAL A 214 -0.63 -12.50 13.30
N ILE A 215 0.46 -13.27 13.18
CA ILE A 215 0.42 -14.71 13.45
C ILE A 215 0.01 -14.98 14.90
N ARG A 216 0.54 -14.21 15.85
CA ARG A 216 0.16 -14.32 17.27
C ARG A 216 -1.30 -13.93 17.51
N GLU A 217 -1.81 -12.94 16.78
CA GLU A 217 -3.23 -12.58 16.80
C GLU A 217 -4.11 -13.73 16.31
N ASP A 218 -3.85 -14.29 15.13
CA ASP A 218 -4.63 -15.41 14.60
C ASP A 218 -4.63 -16.63 15.53
N ARG A 219 -3.47 -16.93 16.14
CA ARG A 219 -3.37 -18.01 17.14
C ARG A 219 -4.23 -17.75 18.38
N ARG A 220 -4.28 -16.50 18.85
CA ARG A 220 -5.13 -16.12 19.99
C ARG A 220 -6.61 -16.24 19.62
N THR A 221 -7.02 -15.68 18.49
CA THR A 221 -8.41 -15.75 18.01
C THR A 221 -8.88 -17.20 17.88
N ARG A 222 -8.08 -18.07 17.26
CA ARG A 222 -8.40 -19.52 17.15
C ARG A 222 -8.54 -20.20 18.51
N ARG A 223 -7.65 -19.86 19.45
CA ARG A 223 -7.71 -20.40 20.81
C ARG A 223 -8.97 -19.94 21.53
N ASP A 224 -9.28 -18.65 21.47
CA ASP A 224 -10.44 -18.07 22.15
C ASP A 224 -11.75 -18.64 21.58
N SER A 225 -11.85 -18.83 20.25
CA SER A 225 -12.97 -19.55 19.61
C SER A 225 -13.11 -20.99 20.10
N LYS A 226 -12.00 -21.73 20.27
CA LYS A 226 -12.02 -23.12 20.77
C LYS A 226 -12.55 -23.23 22.21
N TYR A 227 -12.33 -22.21 23.03
CA TYR A 227 -12.74 -22.20 24.45
C TYR A 227 -13.99 -21.34 24.72
N GLY A 228 -14.74 -20.96 23.68
CA GLY A 228 -15.98 -20.18 23.84
C GLY A 228 -15.79 -18.78 24.43
N ARG A 229 -14.57 -18.23 24.37
CA ARG A 229 -14.30 -16.86 24.82
C ARG A 229 -14.69 -15.87 23.71
N PRO A 230 -15.27 -14.71 24.05
CA PRO A 230 -15.61 -13.70 23.06
C PRO A 230 -14.35 -13.26 22.29
N ALA A 231 -14.47 -13.12 20.98
CA ALA A 231 -13.41 -12.58 20.14
C ALA A 231 -13.15 -11.10 20.51
N PRO A 232 -11.88 -10.65 20.46
CA PRO A 232 -11.49 -9.30 20.84
C PRO A 232 -11.93 -8.19 19.86
#